data_AF-A0A8H7TVH0-F1
#
_entry.id   AF-A0A8H7TVH0-F1
#
_cell.length_a   1.000
_cell.length_b   1.000
_cell.length_c   1.000
_cell.angle_alpha   90.00
_cell.angle_beta   90.00
_cell.angle_gamma   90.00
#
_symmetry.space_group_name_H-M   'P 1'
#
loop_
_entity.id
_entity.type
_entity.pdbx_description
1 polymer ?
#
loop_
_entity_poly.entity_id
_entity_poly.type
_entity_poly.pdbx_seq_one_letter_code
_entity_poly.pdbx_strand_id
1 'polypeptide(L)'
;MVTYLPISSPFIRFAGRFVDEALGFAAGWNFFIFEAVLVPFEVTACNLVIHYWSEVIPTAAVIAIVLVLYALINVLTIKWYGETEFWAALGKVLLAIGLIIFTFIVMVGGNPQHDRFGFRYWHTPGAFAELYYEGSLGRWLGFLSCLIQAAFLIAGPDYVSMTAGEAENPRKTMPRAFNAVFYRLTAFFVLGALCVGILVPYDDPEMAAAFKTGEPGAAASPYVVAMNRLGIKILPHIVNAMVLLSAFSAGNSYLYCASRSLYGLALENKAPHFLTRCTKDGVPIYCVGIVLGIGLLSFLQLSANTAVVLSWFVSLVTASQLINFCVVCVTYLCFARALKAQGISRDSLPFKARIMPFGAWYGLSGAFIMMFVQGYTVFLPGFWDVPNFLFSYTMVSVFPALYIGWKLFYKTTIHKPINVNLREDLDVIDEYERKFVSQIPDGTFERALDKLFG
;
A
#
# COMPACT_ATOMS: atom_id res chain seq x y z
N MET A 1 18.92 -2.03 9.15
CA MET A 1 18.69 -0.68 9.70
C MET A 1 17.69 -0.76 10.84
N VAL A 2 16.44 -1.16 10.59
CA VAL A 2 15.40 -1.26 11.63
C VAL A 2 15.80 -2.15 12.82
N THR A 3 16.33 -3.35 12.57
CA THR A 3 16.83 -4.22 13.65
C THR A 3 18.09 -3.71 14.35
N TYR A 4 18.85 -2.85 13.70
CA TYR A 4 20.05 -2.28 14.33
C TYR A 4 19.64 -1.19 15.32
N LEU A 5 18.72 -0.33 14.91
CA LEU A 5 18.23 0.81 15.66
C LEU A 5 16.69 0.89 15.62
N PRO A 6 15.97 0.04 16.37
CA PRO A 6 14.51 0.03 16.38
C PRO A 6 13.97 1.33 16.99
N ILE A 7 13.50 2.22 16.12
CA ILE A 7 12.86 3.49 16.49
C ILE A 7 11.51 3.60 15.79
N SER A 8 10.61 4.41 16.35
CA SER A 8 9.31 4.70 15.74
C SER A 8 9.49 5.39 14.38
N SER A 9 8.67 5.01 13.39
CA SER A 9 8.73 5.53 12.00
C SER A 9 10.15 5.57 11.40
N PRO A 10 10.82 4.41 11.36
CA PRO A 10 12.26 4.36 11.11
C PRO A 10 12.65 4.80 9.70
N PHE A 11 11.84 4.55 8.66
CA PHE A 11 12.24 4.94 7.30
C PHE A 11 12.34 6.47 7.11
N ILE A 12 11.45 7.26 7.75
CA ILE A 12 11.50 8.73 7.72
C ILE A 12 12.68 9.23 8.56
N ARG A 13 12.80 8.72 9.79
CA ARG A 13 13.86 9.16 10.73
C ARG A 13 15.25 8.78 10.26
N PHE A 14 15.43 7.57 9.70
CA PHE A 14 16.70 7.15 9.13
C PHE A 14 17.08 7.95 7.89
N ALA A 15 16.12 8.38 7.06
CA ALA A 15 16.43 9.26 5.93
C ALA A 15 17.04 10.58 6.41
N GLY A 16 16.49 11.16 7.49
CA GLY A 16 17.09 12.32 8.17
C GLY A 16 18.47 12.00 8.75
N ARG A 17 18.55 10.97 9.60
CA ARG A 17 19.73 10.64 10.41
C ARG A 17 20.91 10.11 9.61
N PHE A 18 20.68 9.34 8.55
CA PHE A 18 21.75 8.68 7.77
C PHE A 18 22.07 9.39 6.46
N VAL A 19 21.21 10.30 5.97
CA VAL A 19 21.41 10.99 4.69
C VAL A 19 21.44 12.50 4.87
N ASP A 20 20.29 13.12 5.14
CA ASP A 20 20.11 14.57 5.20
C ASP A 20 18.74 14.87 5.82
N GLU A 21 18.64 15.85 6.71
CA GLU A 21 17.35 16.30 7.27
C GLU A 21 16.34 16.68 6.19
N ALA A 22 16.79 17.28 5.08
CA ALA A 22 15.93 17.60 3.94
C ALA A 22 15.28 16.36 3.32
N LEU A 23 16.00 15.23 3.28
CA LEU A 23 15.47 13.97 2.77
C LEU A 23 14.43 13.40 3.75
N GLY A 24 14.69 13.49 5.05
CA GLY A 24 13.72 13.12 6.09
C GLY A 24 12.44 13.95 6.02
N PHE A 25 12.54 15.25 5.76
CA PHE A 25 11.38 16.12 5.55
C PHE A 25 10.58 15.72 4.31
N ALA A 26 11.23 15.59 3.15
CA ALA A 26 10.57 15.25 1.90
C ALA A 26 9.93 13.85 1.94
N ALA A 27 10.63 12.86 2.54
CA ALA A 27 10.11 11.51 2.72
C ALA A 27 8.88 11.49 3.63
N GLY A 28 8.91 12.27 4.71
CA GLY A 28 7.79 12.36 5.64
C GLY A 28 6.53 12.97 5.00
N TRP A 29 6.66 14.06 4.25
CA TRP A 29 5.54 14.66 3.52
C TRP A 29 5.04 13.76 2.38
N ASN A 30 5.95 13.10 1.65
CA ASN A 30 5.55 12.12 0.62
C ASN A 30 4.75 10.97 1.22
N PHE A 31 5.18 10.44 2.37
CA PHE A 31 4.45 9.39 3.06
C PHE A 31 3.09 9.85 3.56
N PHE A 32 3.00 11.05 4.14
CA PHE A 32 1.71 11.64 4.52
C PHE A 32 0.75 11.76 3.33
N ILE A 33 1.22 12.30 2.19
CA ILE A 33 0.40 12.45 0.99
C ILE A 33 -0.03 11.07 0.45
N PHE A 34 0.88 10.11 0.44
CA PHE A 34 0.60 8.73 0.06
C PHE A 34 -0.55 8.13 0.89
N GLU A 35 -0.50 8.24 2.21
CA GLU A 35 -1.56 7.74 3.09
C GLU A 35 -2.86 8.54 2.94
N ALA A 36 -2.76 9.87 2.84
CA ALA A 36 -3.93 10.74 2.76
C ALA A 36 -4.72 10.54 1.45
N VAL A 37 -4.04 10.25 0.33
CA VAL A 37 -4.69 9.98 -0.97
C VAL A 37 -5.29 8.57 -1.04
N LEU A 38 -4.82 7.63 -0.22
CA LEU A 38 -5.47 6.33 -0.07
C LEU A 38 -6.88 6.43 0.55
N VAL A 39 -7.17 7.48 1.32
CA VAL A 39 -8.52 7.72 1.86
C VAL A 39 -9.56 7.94 0.76
N PRO A 40 -9.45 8.93 -0.14
CA PRO A 40 -10.41 9.09 -1.22
C PRO A 40 -10.38 7.93 -2.23
N PHE A 41 -9.27 7.21 -2.39
CA PHE A 41 -9.21 5.97 -3.15
C PHE A 41 -10.16 4.90 -2.58
N GLU A 42 -10.11 4.63 -1.27
CA GLU A 42 -10.98 3.63 -0.64
C GLU A 42 -12.46 4.07 -0.62
N VAL A 43 -12.74 5.36 -0.48
CA VAL A 43 -14.10 5.90 -0.61
C VAL A 43 -14.64 5.68 -2.03
N THR A 44 -13.80 5.89 -3.05
CA THR A 44 -14.12 5.63 -4.46
C THR A 44 -14.38 4.15 -4.70
N ALA A 45 -13.57 3.26 -4.11
CA ALA A 45 -13.78 1.82 -4.15
C ALA A 45 -15.08 1.39 -3.47
N CYS A 46 -15.41 1.94 -2.29
CA CYS A 46 -16.67 1.68 -1.60
C CYS A 46 -17.87 2.05 -2.46
N ASN A 47 -17.83 3.22 -3.11
CA ASN A 47 -18.89 3.65 -4.02
C ASN A 47 -19.05 2.69 -5.21
N LEU A 48 -17.94 2.30 -5.84
CA LEU A 48 -17.92 1.33 -6.94
C LEU A 48 -18.59 0.00 -6.55
N VAL A 49 -18.32 -0.50 -5.34
CA VAL A 49 -18.90 -1.76 -4.87
C VAL A 49 -20.37 -1.61 -4.49
N ILE A 50 -20.79 -0.49 -3.90
CA ILE A 50 -22.21 -0.25 -3.55
C ILE A 50 -23.12 -0.21 -4.79
N HIS A 51 -22.60 0.32 -5.91
CA HIS A 51 -23.30 0.33 -7.19
C HIS A 51 -23.67 -1.07 -7.69
N TYR A 52 -23.04 -2.15 -7.19
CA TYR A 52 -23.46 -3.52 -7.49
C TYR A 52 -24.89 -3.83 -7.02
N TRP A 53 -25.34 -3.28 -5.88
CA TRP A 53 -26.69 -3.55 -5.36
C TRP A 53 -27.71 -2.48 -5.74
N SER A 54 -27.29 -1.22 -5.88
CA SER A 54 -28.21 -0.13 -6.20
C SER A 54 -27.51 1.03 -6.89
N GLU A 55 -28.06 1.43 -8.02
CA GLU A 55 -27.67 2.63 -8.77
C GLU A 55 -28.51 3.86 -8.41
N VAL A 56 -29.57 3.65 -7.63
CA VAL A 56 -30.51 4.71 -7.24
C VAL A 56 -29.88 5.65 -6.21
N ILE A 57 -28.90 5.17 -5.46
CA ILE A 57 -28.24 5.96 -4.42
C ILE A 57 -27.28 6.95 -5.09
N PRO A 58 -27.44 8.28 -4.90
CA PRO A 58 -26.51 9.24 -5.46
C PRO A 58 -25.10 9.02 -4.93
N THR A 59 -24.10 9.02 -5.83
CA THR A 59 -22.67 8.89 -5.49
C THR A 59 -22.25 9.88 -4.40
N ALA A 60 -22.76 11.12 -4.44
CA ALA A 60 -22.51 12.14 -3.43
C ALA A 60 -22.95 11.71 -2.02
N ALA A 61 -24.08 11.01 -1.91
CA ALA A 61 -24.60 10.54 -0.64
C ALA A 61 -23.71 9.42 -0.08
N VAL A 62 -23.28 8.47 -0.92
CA VAL A 62 -22.36 7.40 -0.51
C VAL A 62 -21.06 7.97 0.03
N ILE A 63 -20.44 8.90 -0.71
CA ILE A 63 -19.19 9.57 -0.32
C ILE A 63 -19.36 10.27 1.04
N ALA A 64 -20.42 11.08 1.18
CA ALA A 64 -20.67 11.82 2.42
C ALA A 64 -20.87 10.88 3.62
N ILE A 65 -21.64 9.80 3.45
CA ILE A 65 -21.87 8.81 4.51
C ILE A 65 -20.56 8.16 4.94
N VAL A 66 -19.75 7.68 3.98
CA VAL A 66 -18.46 7.02 4.31
C VAL A 66 -17.52 7.97 5.03
N LEU A 67 -17.37 9.21 4.57
CA LEU A 67 -16.51 10.21 5.22
C LEU A 67 -16.99 10.59 6.63
N VAL A 68 -18.31 10.73 6.82
CA VAL A 68 -18.90 10.96 8.16
C VAL A 68 -18.62 9.78 9.08
N LEU A 69 -18.78 8.54 8.59
CA LEU A 69 -18.48 7.36 9.38
C LEU A 69 -17.00 7.29 9.76
N TYR A 70 -16.08 7.60 8.84
CA TYR A 70 -14.66 7.68 9.15
C TYR A 70 -14.35 8.74 10.21
N ALA A 71 -14.97 9.92 10.10
CA ALA A 71 -14.83 10.97 11.10
C ALA A 71 -15.32 10.51 12.48
N LEU A 72 -16.49 9.88 12.54
CA LEU A 72 -17.05 9.37 13.80
C LEU A 72 -16.13 8.30 14.42
N ILE A 73 -15.66 7.33 13.64
CA ILE A 73 -14.81 6.25 14.14
C ILE A 73 -13.47 6.80 14.67
N ASN A 74 -12.83 7.70 13.92
CA ASN A 74 -11.53 8.25 14.29
C ASN A 74 -11.59 9.24 15.47
N VAL A 75 -12.74 9.85 15.73
CA VAL A 75 -12.91 10.79 16.84
C VAL A 75 -13.45 10.10 18.11
N LEU A 76 -14.30 9.07 17.98
CA LEU A 76 -15.05 8.51 19.12
C LEU A 76 -14.53 7.16 19.63
N THR A 77 -13.85 6.35 18.81
CA THR A 77 -13.75 4.90 19.05
C THR A 77 -12.33 4.34 19.15
N ILE A 78 -11.35 5.12 19.63
CA ILE A 78 -9.95 4.66 19.72
C ILE A 78 -9.80 3.36 20.54
N LYS A 79 -10.59 3.18 21.60
CA LYS A 79 -10.44 2.03 22.51
C LYS A 79 -10.80 0.68 21.88
N TRP A 80 -11.73 0.66 20.94
CA TRP A 80 -12.20 -0.58 20.30
C TRP A 80 -11.62 -0.79 18.90
N TYR A 81 -10.94 0.23 18.37
CA TYR A 81 -10.40 0.23 17.02
C TYR A 81 -9.50 -0.99 16.75
N GLY A 82 -8.58 -1.29 17.68
CA GLY A 82 -7.64 -2.40 17.56
C GLY A 82 -8.32 -3.77 17.44
N GLU A 83 -9.36 -4.03 18.25
CA GLU A 83 -10.11 -5.28 18.19
C GLU A 83 -10.93 -5.38 16.90
N THR A 84 -11.60 -4.29 16.49
CA THR A 84 -12.40 -4.28 15.26
C THR A 84 -11.53 -4.50 14.02
N GLU A 85 -10.33 -3.91 13.98
CA GLU A 85 -9.41 -4.11 12.87
C GLU A 85 -8.82 -5.52 12.86
N PHE A 86 -8.59 -6.13 14.01
CA PHE A 86 -8.17 -7.54 14.06
C PHE A 86 -9.20 -8.46 13.40
N TRP A 87 -10.49 -8.30 13.74
CA TRP A 87 -11.56 -9.08 13.13
C TRP A 87 -11.75 -8.75 11.63
N ALA A 88 -11.63 -7.48 11.24
CA ALA A 88 -11.69 -7.09 9.83
C ALA A 88 -10.53 -7.70 9.03
N ALA A 89 -9.31 -7.71 9.58
CA ALA A 89 -8.15 -8.34 8.97
C ALA A 89 -8.31 -9.86 8.82
N LEU A 90 -8.88 -10.54 9.83
CA LEU A 90 -9.22 -11.96 9.74
C LEU A 90 -10.22 -12.22 8.61
N GLY A 91 -11.26 -11.39 8.48
CA GLY A 91 -12.22 -11.45 7.39
C GLY A 91 -11.58 -11.35 6.00
N LYS A 92 -10.61 -10.45 5.82
CA LYS A 92 -9.86 -10.29 4.56
C LYS A 92 -9.08 -11.56 4.18
N VAL A 93 -8.44 -12.20 5.17
CA VAL A 93 -7.70 -13.46 4.96
C VAL A 93 -8.65 -14.60 4.61
N LEU A 94 -9.78 -14.72 5.32
CA LEU A 94 -10.80 -15.73 5.03
C LEU A 94 -11.40 -15.55 3.63
N LEU A 95 -11.64 -14.31 3.20
CA LEU A 95 -12.08 -14.01 1.84
C LEU A 95 -11.06 -14.51 0.80
N ALA A 96 -9.78 -14.17 0.97
CA ALA A 96 -8.73 -14.58 0.04
C ALA A 96 -8.62 -16.10 -0.08
N ILE A 97 -8.62 -16.81 1.06
CA ILE A 97 -8.58 -18.28 1.09
C ILE A 97 -9.85 -18.86 0.43
N GLY A 98 -11.02 -18.32 0.76
CA GLY A 98 -12.30 -18.74 0.19
C GLY A 98 -12.35 -18.59 -1.33
N LEU A 99 -11.81 -17.50 -1.87
CA LEU A 99 -11.73 -17.25 -3.31
C LEU A 99 -10.76 -18.21 -4.02
N ILE A 100 -9.64 -18.57 -3.38
CA ILE A 100 -8.71 -19.58 -3.92
C ILE A 100 -9.37 -20.97 -3.95
N ILE A 101 -10.04 -21.37 -2.86
CA ILE A 101 -10.77 -22.65 -2.80
C ILE A 101 -11.89 -22.66 -3.85
N PHE A 102 -12.64 -21.56 -3.97
CA PHE A 102 -13.67 -21.39 -4.98
C PHE A 102 -13.11 -21.64 -6.37
N THR A 103 -12.00 -20.98 -6.75
CA THR A 103 -11.37 -21.17 -8.06
C THR A 103 -11.03 -22.63 -8.32
N PHE A 104 -10.41 -23.32 -7.35
CA PHE A 104 -10.07 -24.73 -7.50
C PHE A 104 -11.31 -25.60 -7.76
N ILE A 105 -12.38 -25.43 -6.97
CA ILE A 105 -13.62 -26.22 -7.10
C ILE A 105 -14.27 -26.00 -8.47
N VAL A 106 -14.42 -24.75 -8.91
CA VAL A 106 -15.08 -24.47 -10.19
C VAL A 106 -14.23 -24.91 -11.38
N MET A 107 -12.90 -24.82 -11.26
CA MET A 107 -11.95 -25.24 -12.29
C MET A 107 -12.03 -26.74 -12.60
N VAL A 108 -12.25 -27.57 -11.58
CA VAL A 108 -12.35 -29.04 -11.72
C VAL A 108 -13.77 -29.55 -12.05
N GLY A 109 -14.70 -28.64 -12.35
CA GLY A 109 -16.07 -28.97 -12.76
C GLY A 109 -17.10 -29.02 -11.63
N GLY A 110 -16.75 -28.51 -10.43
CA GLY A 110 -17.69 -28.31 -9.32
C GLY A 110 -18.59 -27.08 -9.49
N ASN A 111 -18.85 -26.65 -10.73
CA ASN A 111 -19.70 -25.51 -11.07
C ASN A 111 -21.06 -25.98 -11.62
N PRO A 112 -22.11 -25.12 -11.62
CA PRO A 112 -23.44 -25.49 -12.09
C PRO A 112 -23.52 -25.94 -13.56
N GLN A 113 -22.52 -25.58 -14.37
CA GLN A 113 -22.43 -25.97 -15.77
C GLN A 113 -21.71 -27.32 -15.96
N HIS A 114 -21.17 -27.90 -14.89
CA HIS A 114 -20.35 -29.10 -14.88
C HIS A 114 -19.15 -29.08 -15.85
N ASP A 115 -18.72 -27.88 -16.26
CA ASP A 115 -17.62 -27.72 -17.21
C ASP A 115 -16.26 -27.71 -16.50
N ARG A 116 -15.32 -28.51 -17.00
CA ARG A 116 -13.94 -28.55 -16.52
C ARG A 116 -13.08 -27.67 -17.41
N PHE A 117 -13.05 -26.38 -17.12
CA PHE A 117 -12.29 -25.43 -17.94
C PHE A 117 -10.79 -25.42 -17.62
N GLY A 118 -10.33 -25.81 -16.43
CA GLY A 118 -8.89 -25.89 -16.17
C GLY A 118 -8.16 -24.57 -16.51
N PHE A 119 -7.06 -24.67 -17.25
CA PHE A 119 -6.31 -23.51 -17.76
C PHE A 119 -6.75 -23.06 -19.16
N ARG A 120 -8.00 -23.32 -19.57
CA ARG A 120 -8.50 -23.03 -20.94
C ARG A 120 -8.21 -21.58 -21.38
N TYR A 121 -8.45 -20.60 -20.51
CA TYR A 121 -8.27 -19.19 -20.86
C TYR A 121 -6.79 -18.75 -21.00
N TRP A 122 -5.85 -19.49 -20.40
CA TRP A 122 -4.41 -19.27 -20.59
C TRP A 122 -3.94 -19.70 -21.99
N HIS A 123 -4.69 -20.57 -22.65
CA HIS A 123 -4.43 -21.01 -24.02
C HIS A 123 -5.29 -20.26 -25.05
N THR A 124 -6.56 -20.00 -24.73
CA THR A 124 -7.52 -19.35 -25.63
C THR A 124 -8.45 -18.45 -24.81
N PRO A 125 -8.38 -17.12 -24.94
CA PRO A 125 -7.64 -16.31 -25.92
C PRO A 125 -6.12 -16.20 -25.69
N GLY A 126 -5.61 -16.63 -24.53
CA GLY A 126 -4.18 -16.59 -24.20
C GLY A 126 -3.88 -15.72 -22.98
N ALA A 127 -2.67 -15.85 -22.42
CA ALA A 127 -2.27 -15.15 -21.20
C ALA A 127 -1.83 -13.69 -21.39
N PHE A 128 -1.45 -13.28 -22.60
CA PHE A 128 -0.95 -11.92 -22.88
C PHE A 128 -1.88 -11.19 -23.86
N ALA A 129 -2.52 -10.15 -23.36
CA ALA A 129 -3.38 -9.27 -24.14
C ALA A 129 -2.56 -8.18 -24.87
N GLU A 130 -2.99 -7.84 -26.09
CA GLU A 130 -2.45 -6.71 -26.85
C GLU A 130 -3.06 -5.40 -26.36
N LEU A 131 -2.22 -4.38 -26.13
CA LEU A 131 -2.63 -3.07 -25.66
C LEU A 131 -2.05 -1.95 -26.54
N TYR A 132 -2.92 -1.02 -26.98
CA TYR A 132 -2.64 0.13 -27.86
C TYR A 132 -2.21 -0.17 -29.29
N TYR A 133 -1.43 -1.22 -29.50
CA TYR A 133 -0.94 -1.66 -30.81
C TYR A 133 -1.13 -3.16 -30.97
N GLU A 134 -1.12 -3.65 -32.21
CA GLU A 134 -1.17 -5.07 -32.51
C GLU A 134 0.22 -5.73 -32.40
N GLY A 135 0.23 -7.04 -32.16
CA GLY A 135 1.45 -7.86 -32.17
C GLY A 135 2.31 -7.79 -30.91
N SER A 136 3.62 -8.06 -31.05
CA SER A 136 4.53 -8.22 -29.91
C SER A 136 4.70 -6.95 -29.07
N LEU A 137 4.70 -5.78 -29.72
CA LEU A 137 4.75 -4.48 -29.04
C LEU A 137 3.51 -4.26 -28.18
N GLY A 138 2.32 -4.57 -28.72
CA GLY A 138 1.06 -4.51 -27.96
C GLY A 138 1.07 -5.38 -26.71
N ARG A 139 1.54 -6.62 -26.84
CA ARG A 139 1.66 -7.56 -25.69
C ARG A 139 2.65 -7.06 -24.64
N TRP A 140 3.76 -6.46 -25.07
CA TRP A 140 4.73 -5.87 -24.16
C TRP A 140 4.14 -4.67 -23.39
N LEU A 141 3.39 -3.79 -24.06
CA LEU A 141 2.71 -2.68 -23.39
C LEU A 141 1.61 -3.15 -22.45
N GLY A 142 0.89 -4.22 -22.81
CA GLY A 142 -0.06 -4.91 -21.92
C GLY A 142 0.63 -5.41 -20.65
N PHE A 143 1.74 -6.14 -20.80
CA PHE A 143 2.56 -6.57 -19.66
C PHE A 143 3.05 -5.38 -18.82
N LEU A 144 3.53 -4.32 -19.47
CA LEU A 144 4.05 -3.14 -18.77
C LEU A 144 2.96 -2.43 -17.95
N SER A 145 1.73 -2.33 -18.48
CA SER A 145 0.56 -1.82 -17.75
C SER A 145 0.28 -2.65 -16.49
N CYS A 146 0.29 -3.98 -16.62
CA CYS A 146 0.11 -4.89 -15.49
C CYS A 146 1.26 -4.75 -14.46
N LEU A 147 2.50 -4.55 -14.91
CA LEU A 147 3.65 -4.36 -14.03
C LEU A 147 3.54 -3.06 -13.22
N ILE A 148 3.04 -1.98 -13.82
CA ILE A 148 2.78 -0.70 -13.12
C ILE A 148 1.69 -0.90 -12.06
N GLN A 149 0.59 -1.58 -12.40
CA GLN A 149 -0.45 -1.90 -11.41
C GLN A 149 0.05 -2.84 -10.31
N ALA A 150 0.94 -3.79 -10.62
CA ALA A 150 1.55 -4.64 -9.61
C ALA A 150 2.42 -3.82 -8.63
N ALA A 151 3.10 -2.76 -9.10
CA ALA A 151 3.89 -1.88 -8.25
C ALA A 151 3.04 -1.11 -7.24
N PHE A 152 1.80 -0.74 -7.60
CA PHE A 152 0.82 -0.17 -6.67
C PHE A 152 0.46 -1.15 -5.54
N LEU A 153 0.20 -2.41 -5.89
CA LEU A 153 -0.30 -3.42 -4.94
C LEU A 153 0.75 -3.82 -3.91
N ILE A 154 2.03 -3.81 -4.27
CA ILE A 154 3.13 -4.18 -3.37
C ILE A 154 3.47 -3.00 -2.45
N ALA A 155 2.69 -2.88 -1.37
CA ALA A 155 2.93 -1.99 -0.25
C ALA A 155 2.96 -2.77 1.08
N GLY A 156 3.31 -2.12 2.19
CA GLY A 156 3.27 -2.74 3.52
C GLY A 156 4.59 -2.80 4.29
N PRO A 157 5.77 -3.05 3.68
CA PRO A 157 7.03 -3.11 4.42
C PRO A 157 7.30 -1.83 5.24
N ASP A 158 6.92 -0.67 4.72
CA ASP A 158 7.09 0.61 5.42
C ASP A 158 6.22 0.67 6.69
N TYR A 159 4.97 0.19 6.62
CA TYR A 159 4.07 0.09 7.79
C TYR A 159 4.57 -0.91 8.82
N VAL A 160 5.07 -2.08 8.39
CA VAL A 160 5.71 -3.05 9.29
C VAL A 160 6.91 -2.39 9.98
N SER A 161 7.65 -1.53 9.29
CA SER A 161 8.77 -0.82 9.91
C SER A 161 8.32 0.17 11.00
N MET A 162 7.14 0.79 10.86
CA MET A 162 6.64 1.78 11.83
C MET A 162 6.37 1.18 13.21
N THR A 163 5.98 -0.10 13.25
CA THR A 163 5.74 -0.82 14.52
C THR A 163 7.03 -1.22 15.23
N ALA A 164 8.21 -1.00 14.62
CA ALA A 164 9.49 -1.41 15.22
C ALA A 164 9.79 -0.75 16.56
N GLY A 165 9.32 0.49 16.78
CA GLY A 165 9.50 1.21 18.03
C GLY A 165 8.58 0.72 19.16
N GLU A 166 7.52 -0.02 18.82
CA GLU A 166 6.50 -0.53 19.76
C GLU A 166 6.56 -2.05 19.90
N ALA A 167 7.28 -2.74 19.01
CA ALA A 167 7.38 -4.19 19.01
C ALA A 167 8.23 -4.71 20.17
N GLU A 168 7.78 -5.81 20.78
CA GLU A 168 8.55 -6.54 21.78
C GLU A 168 9.73 -7.27 21.12
N ASN A 169 10.93 -7.11 21.68
CA ASN A 169 12.18 -7.64 21.15
C ASN A 169 12.35 -7.46 19.61
N PRO A 170 12.39 -6.20 19.13
CA PRO A 170 12.29 -5.91 17.70
C PRO A 170 13.46 -6.47 16.89
N ARG A 171 14.62 -6.73 17.50
CA ARG A 171 15.77 -7.34 16.82
C ARG A 171 15.50 -8.75 16.32
N LYS A 172 14.64 -9.51 17.02
CA LYS A 172 14.24 -10.89 16.66
C LYS A 172 12.88 -10.94 15.97
N THR A 173 11.92 -10.13 16.43
CA THR A 173 10.54 -10.14 15.94
C THR A 173 10.42 -9.51 14.55
N MET A 174 11.13 -8.39 14.30
CA MET A 174 11.00 -7.68 13.02
C MET A 174 11.41 -8.51 11.80
N PRO A 175 12.56 -9.24 11.79
CA PRO A 175 12.89 -10.12 10.66
C PRO A 175 11.81 -11.15 10.34
N ARG A 176 11.16 -11.72 11.37
CA ARG A 176 10.06 -12.67 11.20
C ARG A 176 8.84 -11.98 10.60
N ALA A 177 8.44 -10.84 11.15
CA ALA A 177 7.32 -10.04 10.65
C ALA A 177 7.51 -9.62 9.19
N PHE A 178 8.68 -9.10 8.81
CA PHE A 178 8.99 -8.73 7.43
C PHE A 178 8.90 -9.93 6.47
N ASN A 179 9.48 -11.08 6.85
CA ASN A 179 9.41 -12.29 6.03
C ASN A 179 7.98 -12.80 5.91
N ALA A 180 7.22 -12.83 7.00
CA ALA A 180 5.82 -13.26 7.01
C ALA A 180 4.98 -12.39 6.07
N VAL A 181 5.12 -11.07 6.12
CA VAL A 181 4.42 -10.15 5.22
C VAL A 181 4.83 -10.40 3.76
N PHE A 182 6.12 -10.55 3.48
CA PHE A 182 6.59 -10.85 2.12
C PHE A 182 5.99 -12.14 1.56
N TYR A 183 6.08 -13.25 2.30
CA TYR A 183 5.53 -14.54 1.85
C TYR A 183 4.01 -14.49 1.71
N ARG A 184 3.32 -13.85 2.65
CA ARG A 184 1.86 -13.72 2.63
C ARG A 184 1.37 -12.89 1.44
N LEU A 185 1.95 -11.71 1.22
CA LEU A 185 1.60 -10.85 0.07
C LEU A 185 1.91 -11.54 -1.25
N THR A 186 3.10 -12.15 -1.37
CA THR A 186 3.49 -12.86 -2.59
C THR A 186 2.55 -14.04 -2.86
N ALA A 187 2.22 -14.83 -1.84
CA ALA A 187 1.30 -15.96 -1.99
C ALA A 187 -0.08 -15.49 -2.45
N PHE A 188 -0.72 -14.55 -1.73
CA PHE A 188 -2.07 -14.12 -2.08
C PHE A 188 -2.15 -13.35 -3.41
N PHE A 189 -1.16 -12.54 -3.76
CA PHE A 189 -1.19 -11.79 -5.02
C PHE A 189 -0.86 -12.66 -6.23
N VAL A 190 0.17 -13.51 -6.14
CA VAL A 190 0.53 -14.39 -7.27
C VAL A 190 -0.54 -15.47 -7.46
N LEU A 191 -1.00 -16.11 -6.38
CA LEU A 191 -2.08 -17.10 -6.47
C LEU A 191 -3.40 -16.44 -6.86
N GLY A 192 -3.71 -15.25 -6.34
CA GLY A 192 -4.91 -14.50 -6.71
C GLY A 192 -4.93 -14.12 -8.19
N ALA A 193 -3.83 -13.58 -8.72
CA ALA A 193 -3.69 -13.26 -10.14
C ALA A 193 -3.82 -14.52 -11.02
N LEU A 194 -3.20 -15.63 -10.60
CA LEU A 194 -3.35 -16.93 -11.26
C LEU A 194 -4.82 -17.39 -11.26
N CYS A 195 -5.49 -17.30 -10.11
CA CYS A 195 -6.89 -17.70 -9.95
C CYS A 195 -7.82 -16.89 -10.86
N VAL A 196 -7.64 -15.56 -10.91
CA VAL A 196 -8.42 -14.68 -11.78
C VAL A 196 -8.20 -15.03 -13.25
N GLY A 197 -6.96 -15.22 -13.68
CA GLY A 197 -6.65 -15.61 -15.06
C GLY A 197 -7.18 -17.00 -15.46
N ILE A 198 -7.42 -17.88 -14.49
CA ILE A 198 -8.09 -19.17 -14.70
C ILE A 198 -9.61 -19.00 -14.83
N LEU A 199 -10.20 -18.07 -14.06
CA LEU A 199 -11.66 -17.93 -13.95
C LEU A 199 -12.30 -17.23 -15.16
N VAL A 200 -11.65 -16.17 -15.66
CA VAL A 200 -12.23 -15.29 -16.68
C VAL A 200 -11.20 -15.01 -17.77
N PRO A 201 -11.58 -15.10 -19.06
CA PRO A 201 -10.69 -14.68 -20.14
C PRO A 201 -10.51 -13.17 -20.16
N TYR A 202 -9.37 -12.67 -20.64
CA TYR A 202 -9.08 -11.24 -20.61
C TYR A 202 -9.99 -10.42 -21.54
N ASP A 203 -10.60 -11.05 -22.54
CA ASP A 203 -11.47 -10.45 -23.56
C ASP A 203 -12.97 -10.58 -23.23
N ASP A 204 -13.29 -10.92 -21.98
CA ASP A 204 -14.67 -11.08 -21.54
C ASP A 204 -15.49 -9.78 -21.74
N PRO A 205 -16.68 -9.85 -22.34
CA PRO A 205 -17.47 -8.67 -22.67
C PRO A 205 -18.03 -7.93 -21.44
N GLU A 206 -18.32 -8.64 -20.34
CA GLU A 206 -18.78 -8.05 -19.09
C GLU A 206 -17.64 -7.24 -18.45
N MET A 207 -16.41 -7.78 -18.46
CA MET A 207 -15.22 -7.03 -18.06
C MET A 207 -14.86 -5.91 -19.04
N ALA A 208 -15.04 -6.09 -20.35
CA ALA A 208 -14.73 -5.04 -21.31
C ALA A 208 -15.70 -3.86 -21.19
N ALA A 209 -17.00 -4.12 -20.96
CA ALA A 209 -18.00 -3.10 -20.70
C ALA A 209 -17.69 -2.35 -19.39
N ALA A 210 -17.38 -3.08 -18.33
CA ALA A 210 -16.94 -2.54 -17.04
C ALA A 210 -15.88 -1.44 -17.16
N PHE A 211 -14.81 -1.71 -17.92
CA PHE A 211 -13.71 -0.77 -18.09
C PHE A 211 -13.97 0.34 -19.13
N LYS A 212 -14.80 0.08 -20.16
CA LYS A 212 -15.00 1.03 -21.27
C LYS A 212 -16.18 1.98 -21.09
N THR A 213 -17.31 1.49 -20.60
CA THR A 213 -18.53 2.29 -20.46
C THR A 213 -18.73 2.79 -19.03
N GLY A 214 -18.02 2.20 -18.07
CA GLY A 214 -18.19 2.49 -16.65
C GLY A 214 -19.63 2.32 -16.19
N GLU A 215 -20.35 1.41 -16.86
CA GLU A 215 -21.68 1.00 -16.46
C GLU A 215 -21.58 0.44 -15.03
N PRO A 216 -22.42 0.94 -14.10
CA PRO A 216 -22.52 0.35 -12.79
C PRO A 216 -23.15 -1.05 -12.92
N GLY A 217 -22.75 -1.96 -12.03
CA GLY A 217 -23.21 -3.35 -12.06
C GLY A 217 -22.20 -4.31 -12.69
N ALA A 218 -21.82 -5.32 -11.90
CA ALA A 218 -20.99 -6.48 -12.25
C ALA A 218 -19.51 -6.27 -12.67
N ALA A 219 -19.08 -5.02 -12.80
CA ALA A 219 -17.81 -4.59 -13.40
C ALA A 219 -16.53 -4.64 -12.55
N ALA A 220 -16.61 -4.72 -11.21
CA ALA A 220 -15.44 -4.39 -10.38
C ALA A 220 -14.54 -5.57 -10.00
N SER A 221 -15.05 -6.81 -10.02
CA SER A 221 -14.34 -7.98 -9.51
C SER A 221 -14.42 -9.15 -10.49
N PRO A 222 -13.27 -9.63 -11.03
CA PRO A 222 -13.25 -10.81 -11.89
C PRO A 222 -13.84 -12.06 -11.24
N TYR A 223 -13.78 -12.16 -9.90
CA TYR A 223 -14.44 -13.24 -9.17
C TYR A 223 -15.96 -13.19 -9.26
N VAL A 224 -16.54 -11.99 -9.21
CA VAL A 224 -17.99 -11.79 -9.33
C VAL A 224 -18.45 -12.08 -10.76
N VAL A 225 -17.72 -11.58 -11.76
CA VAL A 225 -17.95 -11.90 -13.18
C VAL A 225 -17.93 -13.41 -13.40
N ALA A 226 -16.92 -14.11 -12.85
CA ALA A 226 -16.85 -15.56 -12.94
C ALA A 226 -18.08 -16.26 -12.32
N MET A 227 -18.52 -15.81 -11.15
CA MET A 227 -19.69 -16.37 -10.47
C MET A 227 -20.98 -16.14 -11.26
N ASN A 228 -21.14 -14.95 -11.85
CA ASN A 228 -22.27 -14.62 -12.72
C ASN A 228 -22.30 -15.52 -13.96
N ARG A 229 -21.17 -15.64 -14.66
CA ARG A 229 -21.02 -16.49 -15.85
C ARG A 229 -21.32 -17.95 -15.56
N LEU A 230 -20.97 -18.44 -14.37
CA LEU A 230 -21.25 -19.80 -13.91
C LEU A 230 -22.69 -19.99 -13.38
N GLY A 231 -23.50 -18.93 -13.31
CA GLY A 231 -24.89 -18.98 -12.83
C GLY A 231 -25.03 -19.09 -11.30
N ILE A 232 -24.00 -18.69 -10.54
CA ILE A 232 -23.99 -18.75 -9.07
C ILE A 232 -24.64 -17.48 -8.51
N LYS A 233 -25.81 -17.62 -7.86
CA LYS A 233 -26.63 -16.47 -7.46
C LYS A 233 -26.20 -15.80 -6.15
N ILE A 234 -25.83 -16.58 -5.12
CA ILE A 234 -25.66 -16.05 -3.75
C ILE A 234 -24.24 -15.55 -3.49
N LEU A 235 -23.24 -16.29 -3.97
CA LEU A 235 -21.83 -16.03 -3.68
C LEU A 235 -21.35 -14.62 -4.10
N PRO A 236 -21.77 -14.06 -5.26
CA PRO A 236 -21.46 -12.67 -5.62
C PRO A 236 -21.79 -11.64 -4.53
N HIS A 237 -22.96 -11.75 -3.90
CA HIS A 237 -23.38 -10.81 -2.86
C HIS A 237 -22.52 -10.91 -1.61
N ILE A 238 -22.12 -12.12 -1.21
CA ILE A 238 -21.23 -12.35 -0.05
C ILE A 238 -19.86 -11.75 -0.33
N VAL A 239 -19.29 -12.02 -1.51
CA VAL A 239 -17.97 -11.49 -1.90
C VAL A 239 -17.99 -9.96 -1.93
N ASN A 240 -18.97 -9.35 -2.59
CA ASN A 240 -19.05 -7.89 -2.63
C ASN A 240 -19.24 -7.28 -1.24
N ALA A 241 -20.03 -7.89 -0.35
CA ALA A 241 -20.19 -7.39 1.03
C ALA A 241 -18.87 -7.44 1.80
N MET A 242 -18.10 -8.53 1.67
CA MET A 242 -16.79 -8.68 2.30
C MET A 242 -15.76 -7.71 1.72
N VAL A 243 -15.78 -7.48 0.40
CA VAL A 243 -14.91 -6.49 -0.27
C VAL A 243 -15.26 -5.07 0.19
N LEU A 244 -16.54 -4.72 0.28
CA LEU A 244 -16.99 -3.42 0.79
C LEU A 244 -16.52 -3.20 2.23
N LEU A 245 -16.71 -4.19 3.11
CA LEU A 245 -16.23 -4.11 4.49
C LEU A 245 -14.70 -3.98 4.55
N SER A 246 -13.98 -4.68 3.67
CA SER A 246 -12.52 -4.59 3.56
C SER A 246 -12.06 -3.19 3.14
N ALA A 247 -12.65 -2.62 2.09
CA ALA A 247 -12.34 -1.28 1.58
C ALA A 247 -12.66 -0.21 2.63
N PHE A 248 -13.83 -0.33 3.29
CA PHE A 248 -14.23 0.58 4.36
C PHE A 248 -13.23 0.56 5.52
N SER A 249 -12.85 -0.62 6.00
CA SER A 249 -11.83 -0.80 7.06
C SER A 249 -10.46 -0.25 6.64
N ALA A 250 -10.03 -0.52 5.41
CA ALA A 250 -8.77 -0.02 4.88
C ALA A 250 -8.73 1.52 4.84
N GLY A 251 -9.76 2.18 4.31
CA GLY A 251 -9.81 3.65 4.26
C GLY A 251 -9.85 4.29 5.65
N ASN A 252 -10.54 3.66 6.61
CA ASN A 252 -10.52 4.12 7.99
C ASN A 252 -9.13 3.98 8.63
N SER A 253 -8.42 2.89 8.32
CA SER A 253 -7.02 2.69 8.74
C SER A 253 -6.07 3.70 8.13
N TYR A 254 -6.21 4.02 6.84
CA TYR A 254 -5.39 5.04 6.19
C TYR A 254 -5.65 6.42 6.77
N LEU A 255 -6.89 6.76 7.13
CA LEU A 255 -7.19 8.02 7.80
C LEU A 255 -6.52 8.10 9.18
N TYR A 256 -6.59 6.99 9.94
CA TYR A 256 -5.94 6.87 11.24
C TYR A 256 -4.42 7.03 11.15
N CYS A 257 -3.78 6.40 10.16
CA CYS A 257 -2.34 6.47 9.94
C CYS A 257 -1.91 7.85 9.41
N ALA A 258 -2.56 8.37 8.36
CA ALA A 258 -2.24 9.67 7.77
C ALA A 258 -2.31 10.81 8.78
N SER A 259 -3.34 10.82 9.64
CA SER A 259 -3.50 11.86 10.67
C SER A 259 -2.38 11.80 11.72
N ARG A 260 -1.88 10.60 12.04
CA ARG A 260 -0.76 10.39 12.97
C ARG A 260 0.60 10.67 12.33
N SER A 261 0.79 10.34 11.07
CA SER A 261 1.97 10.72 10.30
C SER A 261 2.10 12.24 10.24
N LEU A 262 1.01 12.96 9.96
CA LEU A 262 1.00 14.42 9.97
C LEU A 262 1.27 15.00 11.36
N TYR A 263 0.67 14.42 12.40
CA TYR A 263 0.95 14.79 13.79
C TYR A 263 2.43 14.58 14.15
N GLY A 264 3.02 13.45 13.75
CA GLY A 264 4.44 13.14 13.95
C GLY A 264 5.36 14.15 13.26
N LEU A 265 5.02 14.58 12.03
CA LEU A 265 5.74 15.67 11.36
C LEU A 265 5.65 16.98 12.13
N ALA A 266 4.49 17.30 12.70
CA ALA A 266 4.32 18.51 13.50
C ALA A 266 5.15 18.49 14.79
N LEU A 267 5.25 17.34 15.45
CA LEU A 267 6.11 17.17 16.63
C LEU A 267 7.60 17.35 16.33
N GLU A 268 8.04 17.01 15.12
CA GLU A 268 9.43 17.21 14.67
C GLU A 268 9.68 18.60 14.07
N ASN A 269 8.75 19.55 14.23
CA ASN A 269 8.81 20.89 13.62
C ASN A 269 8.93 20.88 12.09
N LYS A 270 8.46 19.79 11.46
CA LYS A 270 8.39 19.61 9.99
C LYS A 270 6.99 19.93 9.43
N ALA A 271 6.03 20.25 10.29
CA ALA A 271 4.71 20.75 9.94
C ALA A 271 4.27 21.83 10.95
N PRO A 272 3.26 22.67 10.62
CA PRO A 272 2.82 23.75 11.50
C PRO A 272 2.46 23.30 12.92
N HIS A 273 2.90 24.04 13.92
CA HIS A 273 2.77 23.65 15.34
C HIS A 273 1.32 23.46 15.81
N PHE A 274 0.33 24.17 15.23
CA PHE A 274 -1.08 24.01 15.61
C PHE A 274 -1.61 22.58 15.41
N LEU A 275 -0.97 21.78 14.55
CA LEU A 275 -1.29 20.37 14.29
C LEU A 275 -0.94 19.46 15.47
N THR A 276 -0.10 19.90 16.40
CA THR A 276 0.25 19.15 17.62
C THR A 276 -0.87 19.13 18.67
N ARG A 277 -1.99 19.82 18.42
CA ARG A 277 -3.08 19.89 19.39
C ARG A 277 -3.98 18.65 19.32
N CYS A 278 -4.04 17.93 20.44
CA CYS A 278 -4.89 16.75 20.62
C CYS A 278 -6.14 17.03 21.46
N THR A 279 -7.16 16.18 21.30
CA THR A 279 -8.31 16.10 22.22
C THR A 279 -7.91 15.50 23.57
N LYS A 280 -8.82 15.50 24.54
CA LYS A 280 -8.60 14.88 25.86
C LYS A 280 -8.26 13.38 25.76
N ASP A 281 -8.77 12.71 24.74
CA ASP A 281 -8.54 11.29 24.48
C ASP A 281 -7.31 11.03 23.58
N GLY A 282 -6.51 12.06 23.28
CA GLY A 282 -5.27 11.93 22.51
C GLY A 282 -5.43 11.94 20.99
N VAL A 283 -6.61 12.31 20.46
CA VAL A 283 -6.85 12.40 18.99
C VAL A 283 -6.29 13.71 18.43
N PRO A 284 -5.42 13.71 17.40
CA PRO A 284 -4.97 14.94 16.75
C PRO A 284 -6.06 15.49 15.81
N ILE A 285 -7.04 16.21 16.37
CA ILE A 285 -8.28 16.60 15.68
C ILE A 285 -8.06 17.44 14.41
N TYR A 286 -7.08 18.34 14.41
CA TYR A 286 -6.76 19.15 13.23
C TYR A 286 -6.16 18.32 12.10
N CYS A 287 -5.31 17.34 12.43
CA CYS A 287 -4.78 16.41 11.45
C CYS A 287 -5.88 15.54 10.86
N VAL A 288 -6.79 15.03 11.69
CA VAL A 288 -7.98 14.29 11.23
C VAL A 288 -8.82 15.14 10.29
N GLY A 289 -9.09 16.41 10.63
CA GLY A 289 -9.84 17.33 9.78
C GLY A 289 -9.17 17.59 8.42
N ILE A 290 -7.85 17.73 8.38
CA ILE A 290 -7.09 17.90 7.12
C ILE A 290 -7.20 16.65 6.25
N VAL A 291 -7.02 15.46 6.82
CA VAL A 291 -7.11 14.20 6.06
C VAL A 291 -8.53 13.96 5.57
N LEU A 292 -9.57 14.24 6.36
CA LEU A 292 -10.96 14.23 5.92
C LEU A 292 -11.19 15.24 4.78
N GLY A 293 -10.57 16.42 4.85
CA GLY A 293 -10.59 17.41 3.78
C GLY A 293 -9.98 16.89 2.48
N ILE A 294 -8.88 16.15 2.55
CA ILE A 294 -8.30 15.45 1.39
C ILE A 294 -9.24 14.32 0.91
N GLY A 295 -9.93 13.64 1.83
CA GLY A 295 -10.98 12.68 1.52
C GLY A 295 -12.12 13.24 0.66
N LEU A 296 -12.39 14.55 0.70
CA LEU A 296 -13.35 15.21 -0.19
C LEU A 296 -12.96 15.14 -1.67
N LEU A 297 -11.70 14.83 -2.00
CA LEU A 297 -11.30 14.57 -3.39
C LEU A 297 -12.06 13.38 -4.00
N SER A 298 -12.66 12.50 -3.19
CA SER A 298 -13.56 11.46 -3.67
C SER A 298 -14.81 12.01 -4.41
N PHE A 299 -15.18 13.27 -4.20
CA PHE A 299 -16.25 13.94 -4.95
C PHE A 299 -15.91 14.20 -6.43
N LEU A 300 -14.65 14.02 -6.86
CA LEU A 300 -14.28 14.05 -8.28
C LEU A 300 -15.09 13.04 -9.13
N GLN A 301 -15.60 11.98 -8.50
CA GLN A 301 -16.51 10.99 -9.10
C GLN A 301 -17.84 11.58 -9.60
N LEU A 302 -18.21 12.79 -9.16
CA LEU A 302 -19.42 13.46 -9.65
C LEU A 302 -19.20 14.10 -11.03
N SER A 303 -17.98 14.51 -11.33
CA SER A 303 -17.61 15.16 -12.59
C SER A 303 -16.99 14.20 -13.61
N ALA A 304 -16.40 13.10 -13.13
CA ALA A 304 -15.70 12.13 -13.95
C ALA A 304 -16.12 10.71 -13.54
N ASN A 305 -15.94 9.75 -14.45
CA ASN A 305 -16.28 8.36 -14.17
C ASN A 305 -15.50 7.81 -12.96
N THR A 306 -16.16 7.05 -12.08
CA THR A 306 -15.55 6.44 -10.88
C THR A 306 -14.27 5.65 -11.17
N ALA A 307 -14.22 4.89 -12.27
CA ALA A 307 -13.03 4.12 -12.65
C ALA A 307 -11.85 5.03 -13.06
N VAL A 308 -12.13 6.17 -13.69
CA VAL A 308 -11.11 7.16 -14.07
C VAL A 308 -10.55 7.86 -12.84
N VAL A 309 -11.42 8.26 -11.90
CA VAL A 309 -10.97 8.87 -10.64
C VAL A 309 -10.16 7.87 -9.80
N LEU A 310 -10.56 6.60 -9.78
CA LEU A 310 -9.80 5.53 -9.13
C LEU A 310 -8.41 5.41 -9.75
N SER A 311 -8.28 5.42 -11.09
CA SER A 311 -6.99 5.32 -11.77
C SER A 311 -6.08 6.53 -11.50
N TRP A 312 -6.65 7.73 -11.36
CA TRP A 312 -5.91 8.93 -10.95
C TRP A 312 -5.30 8.77 -9.56
N PHE A 313 -6.06 8.28 -8.58
CA PHE A 313 -5.54 8.02 -7.25
C PHE A 313 -4.51 6.89 -7.23
N VAL A 314 -4.75 5.80 -7.95
CA VAL A 314 -3.77 4.70 -8.12
C VAL A 314 -2.46 5.24 -8.66
N SER A 315 -2.48 6.08 -9.69
CA SER A 315 -1.28 6.71 -10.23
C SER A 315 -0.54 7.56 -9.20
N LEU A 316 -1.23 8.48 -8.53
CA LEU A 316 -0.59 9.35 -7.54
C LEU A 316 0.05 8.52 -6.39
N VAL A 317 -0.68 7.52 -5.90
CA VAL A 317 -0.21 6.62 -4.83
C VAL A 317 0.99 5.79 -5.30
N THR A 318 0.95 5.24 -6.52
CA THR A 318 2.06 4.45 -7.09
C THR A 318 3.33 5.28 -7.21
N ALA A 319 3.22 6.52 -7.68
CA ALA A 319 4.37 7.42 -7.80
C ALA A 319 4.98 7.70 -6.42
N SER A 320 4.14 8.02 -5.43
CA SER A 320 4.59 8.24 -4.05
C SER A 320 5.25 7.00 -3.44
N GLN A 321 4.71 5.82 -3.73
CA GLN A 321 5.23 4.54 -3.23
C GLN A 321 6.60 4.20 -3.81
N LEU A 322 6.77 4.38 -5.12
CA LEU A 322 8.06 4.19 -5.78
C LEU A 322 9.12 5.16 -5.24
N ILE A 323 8.74 6.41 -4.95
CA ILE A 323 9.60 7.38 -4.26
C ILE A 323 10.00 6.88 -2.87
N ASN A 324 9.05 6.35 -2.07
CA ASN A 324 9.36 5.78 -0.75
C ASN A 324 10.41 4.67 -0.86
N PHE A 325 10.25 3.75 -1.82
CA PHE A 325 11.24 2.70 -2.08
C PHE A 325 12.60 3.24 -2.50
N CYS A 326 12.65 4.27 -3.34
CA CYS A 326 13.90 4.97 -3.66
C CYS A 326 14.56 5.54 -2.40
N VAL A 327 13.80 6.21 -1.53
CA VAL A 327 14.31 6.78 -0.26
C VAL A 327 14.86 5.69 0.65
N VAL A 328 14.15 4.57 0.81
CA VAL A 328 14.59 3.43 1.62
C VAL A 328 15.90 2.85 1.08
N CYS A 329 16.01 2.65 -0.23
CA CYS A 329 17.23 2.15 -0.85
C CYS A 329 18.41 3.12 -0.70
N VAL A 330 18.21 4.42 -0.94
CA VAL A 330 19.25 5.45 -0.76
C VAL A 330 19.71 5.50 0.70
N THR A 331 18.77 5.49 1.64
CA THR A 331 19.05 5.49 3.07
C THR A 331 19.87 4.27 3.49
N TYR A 332 19.54 3.09 2.97
CA TYR A 332 20.32 1.88 3.20
C TYR A 332 21.74 1.97 2.62
N LEU A 333 21.89 2.51 1.42
CA LEU A 333 23.21 2.69 0.79
C LEU A 333 24.09 3.65 1.61
N CYS A 334 23.53 4.75 2.12
CA CYS A 334 24.24 5.66 3.03
C CYS A 334 24.61 4.99 4.35
N PHE A 335 23.70 4.23 4.96
CA PHE A 335 23.97 3.43 6.16
C PHE A 335 25.11 2.43 5.94
N ALA A 336 25.09 1.69 4.82
CA ALA A 336 26.15 0.74 4.48
C ALA A 336 27.51 1.42 4.26
N ARG A 337 27.52 2.63 3.66
CA ARG A 337 28.73 3.45 3.51
C ARG A 337 29.24 3.97 4.84
N ALA A 338 28.35 4.37 5.75
CA ALA A 338 28.70 4.83 7.09
C ALA A 338 29.33 3.71 7.93
N LEU A 339 28.75 2.51 7.93
CA LEU A 339 29.33 1.33 8.59
C LEU A 339 30.75 1.06 8.12
N LYS A 340 30.98 1.09 6.79
CA LYS A 340 32.30 0.88 6.20
C LYS A 340 33.28 1.99 6.58
N ALA A 341 32.85 3.25 6.58
CA ALA A 341 33.69 4.39 6.95
C ALA A 341 34.08 4.38 8.43
N GLN A 342 33.22 3.87 9.31
CA GLN A 342 33.43 3.80 10.76
C GLN A 342 34.03 2.46 11.23
N GLY A 343 34.39 1.55 10.31
CA GLY A 343 35.00 0.27 10.63
C GLY A 343 34.07 -0.76 11.29
N ILE A 344 32.75 -0.59 11.19
CA ILE A 344 31.77 -1.51 11.78
C ILE A 344 31.47 -2.62 10.77
N SER A 345 31.80 -3.86 11.13
CA SER A 345 31.52 -5.02 10.28
C SER A 345 30.01 -5.27 10.15
N ARG A 346 29.55 -5.63 8.95
CA ARG A 346 28.16 -6.04 8.72
C ARG A 346 27.77 -7.30 9.48
N ASP A 347 28.74 -8.12 9.89
CA ASP A 347 28.50 -9.33 10.67
C ASP A 347 28.21 -9.03 12.14
N SER A 348 28.49 -7.80 12.60
CA SER A 348 28.08 -7.33 13.94
C SER A 348 26.61 -6.90 14.01
N LEU A 349 25.91 -6.83 12.87
CA LEU A 349 24.51 -6.40 12.84
C LEU A 349 23.59 -7.53 13.33
N PRO A 350 22.53 -7.21 14.11
CA PRO A 350 21.56 -8.22 14.58
C PRO A 350 20.88 -8.99 13.45
N PHE A 351 20.75 -8.36 12.28
CA PHE A 351 20.26 -9.01 11.07
C PHE A 351 21.06 -8.55 9.84
N LYS A 352 21.49 -9.52 9.03
CA LYS A 352 22.23 -9.30 7.79
C LYS A 352 21.43 -9.84 6.60
N ALA A 353 20.94 -8.93 5.76
CA ALA A 353 20.33 -9.30 4.48
C ALA A 353 21.40 -9.85 3.50
N ARG A 354 21.09 -10.99 2.87
CA ARG A 354 22.04 -11.79 2.07
C ARG A 354 22.54 -11.07 0.80
N ILE A 355 21.67 -10.35 0.11
CA ILE A 355 21.94 -9.75 -1.22
C ILE A 355 22.45 -8.30 -1.11
N MET A 356 22.45 -7.71 0.09
CA MET A 356 22.87 -6.33 0.28
C MET A 356 24.41 -6.17 0.14
N PRO A 357 24.93 -5.05 -0.39
CA PRO A 357 24.20 -3.86 -0.85
C PRO A 357 23.70 -3.92 -2.30
N PHE A 358 24.01 -4.97 -3.07
CA PHE A 358 23.59 -5.09 -4.47
C PHE A 358 22.06 -5.03 -4.61
N GLY A 359 21.33 -5.67 -3.69
CA GLY A 359 19.86 -5.61 -3.67
C GLY A 359 19.30 -4.18 -3.52
N ALA A 360 19.99 -3.29 -2.81
CA ALA A 360 19.57 -1.90 -2.68
C ALA A 360 19.79 -1.11 -3.98
N TRP A 361 20.84 -1.40 -4.74
CA TRP A 361 21.05 -0.80 -6.07
C TRP A 361 20.02 -1.27 -7.08
N TYR A 362 19.71 -2.57 -7.09
CA TYR A 362 18.68 -3.14 -7.95
C TYR A 362 17.29 -2.59 -7.63
N GLY A 363 16.92 -2.51 -6.35
CA GLY A 363 15.67 -1.89 -5.91
C GLY A 363 15.59 -0.41 -6.26
N LEU A 364 16.69 0.33 -6.08
CA LEU A 364 16.76 1.75 -6.42
C LEU A 364 16.59 1.97 -7.92
N SER A 365 17.31 1.24 -8.77
CA SER A 365 17.21 1.39 -10.23
C SER A 365 15.82 1.00 -10.74
N GLY A 366 15.27 -0.11 -10.25
CA GLY A 366 13.93 -0.56 -10.61
C GLY A 366 12.85 0.45 -10.22
N ALA A 367 12.83 0.89 -8.95
CA ALA A 367 11.86 1.87 -8.48
C ALA A 367 12.00 3.22 -9.20
N PHE A 368 13.24 3.67 -9.42
CA PHE A 368 13.52 4.94 -10.11
C PHE A 368 13.04 4.90 -11.57
N ILE A 369 13.32 3.83 -12.31
CA ILE A 369 12.85 3.68 -13.69
C ILE A 369 11.32 3.61 -13.73
N MET A 370 10.71 2.76 -12.90
CA MET A 370 9.26 2.58 -12.89
C MET A 370 8.51 3.86 -12.52
N MET A 371 9.10 4.71 -11.67
CA MET A 371 8.54 6.00 -11.29
C MET A 371 8.30 6.91 -12.51
N PHE A 372 9.18 6.88 -13.51
CA PHE A 372 8.99 7.64 -14.74
C PHE A 372 8.15 6.90 -15.78
N VAL A 373 8.27 5.57 -15.83
CA VAL A 373 7.56 4.73 -16.80
C VAL A 373 6.08 4.64 -16.49
N GLN A 374 5.65 4.71 -15.23
CA GLN A 374 4.25 4.61 -14.82
C GLN A 374 3.26 5.44 -15.66
N GLY A 375 3.63 6.66 -16.04
CA GLY A 375 2.78 7.58 -16.82
C GLY A 375 3.00 7.51 -18.34
N TYR A 376 3.68 6.48 -18.86
CA TYR A 376 4.14 6.45 -20.26
C TYR A 376 3.02 6.63 -21.30
N THR A 377 1.79 6.26 -20.95
CA THR A 377 0.63 6.26 -21.85
C THR A 377 0.34 7.65 -22.40
N VAL A 378 0.58 8.72 -21.62
CA VAL A 378 0.36 10.11 -22.06
C VAL A 378 1.32 10.55 -23.16
N PHE A 379 2.44 9.84 -23.34
CA PHE A 379 3.43 10.10 -24.38
C PHE A 379 3.19 9.26 -25.66
N LEU A 380 2.20 8.38 -25.67
CA LEU A 380 1.82 7.67 -26.89
C LEU A 380 1.09 8.62 -27.86
N PRO A 381 1.33 8.53 -29.18
CA PRO A 381 0.65 9.36 -30.17
C PRO A 381 -0.87 9.27 -30.05
N GLY A 382 -1.54 10.39 -29.78
CA GLY A 382 -3.00 10.49 -29.67
C GLY A 382 -3.58 10.22 -28.27
N PHE A 383 -2.76 9.94 -27.26
CA PHE A 383 -3.19 9.62 -25.89
C PHE A 383 -2.89 10.72 -24.86
N TRP A 384 -2.65 11.94 -25.33
CA TRP A 384 -2.39 13.06 -24.43
C TRP A 384 -3.63 13.40 -23.59
N ASP A 385 -3.50 13.29 -22.28
CA ASP A 385 -4.53 13.63 -21.32
C ASP A 385 -3.92 14.38 -20.12
N VAL A 386 -4.40 15.60 -19.88
CA VAL A 386 -3.84 16.51 -18.87
C VAL A 386 -4.03 15.96 -17.45
N PRO A 387 -5.23 15.51 -17.03
CA PRO A 387 -5.41 14.86 -15.73
C PRO A 387 -4.46 13.67 -15.52
N ASN A 388 -4.37 12.74 -16.46
CA ASN A 388 -3.49 11.57 -16.32
C ASN A 388 -2.01 11.95 -16.18
N PHE A 389 -1.55 12.95 -16.94
CA PHE A 389 -0.19 13.48 -16.79
C PHE A 389 0.04 14.06 -15.40
N LEU A 390 -0.89 14.92 -14.94
CA LEU A 390 -0.78 15.55 -13.62
C LEU A 390 -0.77 14.49 -12.51
N PHE A 391 -1.74 13.57 -12.45
CA PHE A 391 -1.80 12.58 -11.38
C PHE A 391 -0.61 11.61 -11.40
N SER A 392 -0.05 11.29 -12.57
CA SER A 392 1.12 10.39 -12.68
C SER A 392 2.43 11.06 -12.28
N TYR A 393 2.61 12.36 -12.57
CA TYR A 393 3.90 13.04 -12.38
C TYR A 393 3.92 14.12 -11.29
N THR A 394 2.78 14.38 -10.62
CA THR A 394 2.71 15.36 -9.52
C THR A 394 3.69 15.02 -8.42
N MET A 395 3.68 13.78 -7.90
CA MET A 395 4.55 13.41 -6.79
C MET A 395 6.02 13.31 -7.17
N VAL A 396 6.29 12.94 -8.43
CA VAL A 396 7.64 12.98 -9.02
C VAL A 396 8.21 14.40 -9.04
N SER A 397 7.34 15.43 -9.13
CA SER A 397 7.74 16.83 -9.13
C SER A 397 7.73 17.46 -7.72
N VAL A 398 6.71 17.13 -6.91
CA VAL A 398 6.54 17.64 -5.54
C VAL A 398 7.67 17.16 -4.64
N PHE A 399 8.10 15.90 -4.74
CA PHE A 399 9.14 15.37 -3.86
C PHE A 399 10.50 16.11 -4.01
N PRO A 400 11.05 16.30 -5.23
CA PRO A 400 12.23 17.14 -5.43
C PRO A 400 12.00 18.59 -5.00
N ALA A 401 10.81 19.16 -5.23
CA ALA A 401 10.50 20.53 -4.80
C ALA A 401 10.55 20.68 -3.26
N LEU A 402 10.00 19.71 -2.52
CA LEU A 402 10.08 19.67 -1.06
C LEU A 402 11.53 19.49 -0.58
N TYR A 403 12.29 18.58 -1.20
CA TYR A 403 13.69 18.34 -0.86
C TYR A 403 14.56 19.58 -1.10
N ILE A 404 14.49 20.16 -2.30
CA ILE A 404 15.26 21.35 -2.69
C ILE A 404 14.80 22.56 -1.89
N GLY A 405 13.50 22.76 -1.70
CA GLY A 405 12.94 23.87 -0.92
C GLY A 405 13.45 23.88 0.51
N TRP A 406 13.41 22.74 1.20
CA TRP A 406 13.96 22.61 2.56
C TRP A 406 15.46 22.88 2.58
N LYS A 407 16.18 22.33 1.60
CA LYS A 407 17.63 22.47 1.50
C LYS A 407 18.07 23.91 1.24
N LEU A 408 17.32 24.68 0.45
CA LEU A 408 17.61 26.09 0.20
C LEU A 408 17.29 26.97 1.43
N PHE A 409 16.21 26.68 2.14
CA PHE A 409 15.77 27.47 3.29
C PHE A 409 16.63 27.21 4.54
N TYR A 410 16.85 25.95 4.88
CA TYR A 410 17.60 25.54 6.08
C TYR A 410 19.09 25.25 5.82
N LYS A 411 19.53 25.31 4.55
CA LYS A 411 20.94 25.09 4.14
C LYS A 411 21.54 23.79 4.67
N THR A 412 20.73 22.73 4.71
CA THR A 412 21.15 21.42 5.22
C THR A 412 22.18 20.78 4.29
N THR A 413 23.06 19.95 4.87
CA THR A 413 24.13 19.26 4.14
C THR A 413 23.98 17.77 4.28
N ILE A 414 24.22 17.05 3.17
CA ILE A 414 24.27 15.58 3.21
C ILE A 414 25.39 15.15 4.16
N HIS A 415 25.06 14.28 5.10
CA HIS A 415 26.01 13.80 6.09
C HIS A 415 27.15 13.03 5.44
N LYS A 416 28.40 13.38 5.79
CA LYS A 416 29.56 12.59 5.41
C LYS A 416 29.48 11.23 6.10
N PRO A 417 29.79 10.10 5.44
CA PRO A 417 29.66 8.77 6.03
C PRO A 417 30.33 8.59 7.41
N ILE A 418 31.45 9.26 7.64
CA ILE A 418 32.17 9.23 8.92
C ILE A 418 31.44 9.98 10.06
N ASN A 419 30.62 10.96 9.72
CA ASN A 419 29.87 11.81 10.66
C ASN A 419 28.44 11.31 10.92
N VAL A 420 27.99 10.28 10.19
CA VAL A 420 26.65 9.72 10.38
C VAL A 420 26.54 9.12 11.78
N ASN A 421 25.51 9.50 12.54
CA ASN A 421 25.32 8.99 13.89
C ASN A 421 24.74 7.58 13.89
N LEU A 422 25.61 6.57 14.04
CA LEU A 422 25.22 5.16 14.12
C LEU A 422 24.99 4.65 15.56
N ARG A 423 25.49 5.36 16.59
CA ARG A 423 25.54 4.83 17.97
C ARG A 423 24.56 5.47 18.94
N GLU A 424 24.08 6.67 18.67
CA GLU A 424 23.06 7.30 19.52
C GLU A 424 21.82 6.41 19.67
N ASP A 425 21.30 6.31 20.89
CA ASP A 425 20.22 5.39 21.33
C ASP A 425 20.55 3.89 21.28
N LEU A 426 21.70 3.48 20.74
CA LEU A 426 22.07 2.06 20.65
C LEU A 426 22.27 1.43 22.03
N ASP A 427 22.86 2.18 22.97
CA ASP A 427 23.15 1.70 24.33
C ASP A 427 21.85 1.37 25.09
N VAL A 428 20.80 2.17 24.91
CA VAL A 428 19.47 1.96 25.51
C VAL A 428 18.84 0.69 24.96
N ILE A 429 18.98 0.44 23.66
CA ILE A 429 18.44 -0.75 22.99
C ILE A 429 19.21 -2.01 23.40
N ASP A 430 20.54 -1.91 23.52
CA ASP A 430 21.39 -3.02 23.97
C ASP A 430 21.09 -3.37 25.43
N GLU A 431 20.84 -2.38 26.29
CA GLU A 431 20.42 -2.59 27.66
C GLU A 431 19.04 -3.25 27.75
N TYR A 432 18.08 -2.79 26.94
CA TYR A 432 16.77 -3.42 26.84
C TYR A 432 16.86 -4.89 26.42
N GLU A 433 17.65 -5.20 25.39
CA GLU A 433 17.83 -6.59 24.92
C GLU A 433 18.50 -7.48 25.99
N ARG A 434 19.47 -6.95 26.75
CA ARG A 434 20.11 -7.70 27.86
C ARG A 434 19.15 -8.00 29.00
N LYS A 435 18.23 -7.08 29.30
CA LYS A 435 17.22 -7.25 30.36
C LYS A 435 15.99 -8.02 29.91
N PHE A 436 15.83 -8.24 28.60
CA PHE A 436 14.67 -8.90 28.04
C PHE A 436 14.62 -10.38 28.44
N VAL A 437 13.64 -10.75 29.26
CA VAL A 437 13.33 -12.15 29.60
C VAL A 437 12.22 -12.63 28.67
N SER A 438 12.50 -13.62 27.83
CA SER A 438 11.49 -14.18 26.93
C SER A 438 10.39 -14.87 27.73
N GLN A 439 9.16 -14.37 27.64
CA GLN A 439 7.99 -15.13 28.08
C GLN A 439 7.75 -16.24 27.06
N ILE A 440 7.86 -17.50 27.48
CA ILE A 440 7.55 -18.64 26.62
C ILE A 440 6.02 -18.70 26.53
N PRO A 441 5.41 -18.79 25.33
CA PRO A 441 3.97 -18.94 25.24
C PRO A 441 3.55 -20.24 25.93
N ASP A 442 2.66 -20.13 26.92
CA ASP A 442 2.27 -21.23 27.80
C ASP A 442 1.30 -22.21 27.09
N GLY A 443 0.60 -21.77 26.03
CA GLY A 443 -0.38 -22.58 25.28
C GLY A 443 0.08 -23.13 23.92
N THR A 444 -0.40 -24.33 23.55
CA THR A 444 -0.24 -24.91 22.19
C THR A 444 -0.92 -24.08 21.10
N PHE A 445 -2.04 -23.43 21.42
CA PHE A 445 -2.76 -22.53 20.52
C PHE A 445 -2.01 -21.21 20.33
N GLU A 446 -1.46 -20.64 21.40
CA GLU A 446 -0.60 -19.45 21.34
C GLU A 446 0.67 -19.73 20.55
N ARG A 447 1.29 -20.90 20.70
CA ARG A 447 2.43 -21.32 19.87
C ARG A 447 2.07 -21.51 18.39
N ALA A 448 0.84 -21.92 18.09
CA ALA A 448 0.37 -22.03 16.71
C ALA A 448 0.07 -20.65 16.11
N LEU A 449 -0.51 -19.74 16.90
CA LEU A 449 -0.73 -18.34 16.54
C LEU A 449 0.59 -17.60 16.35
N ASP A 450 1.54 -17.74 17.27
CA ASP A 450 2.90 -17.17 17.19
C ASP A 450 3.64 -17.69 15.93
N LYS A 451 3.44 -18.97 15.56
CA LYS A 451 3.96 -19.51 14.29
C LYS A 451 3.25 -18.98 13.04
N LEU A 452 1.96 -18.68 13.12
CA LEU A 452 1.14 -18.23 11.98
C LEU A 452 1.17 -16.71 11.77
N PHE A 453 1.28 -15.95 12.86
CA PHE A 453 1.14 -14.49 12.90
C PHE A 453 2.43 -13.76 13.32
N GLY A 454 3.41 -14.47 13.89
CA GLY A 454 4.78 -14.00 14.08
C GLY A 454 5.13 -13.57 15.49
#